data_AF-A0A1E7FN26-F1
#
_entry.id   AF-A0A1E7FN26-F1
#
_cell.length_a   1.000
_cell.length_b   1.000
_cell.length_c   1.000
_cell.angle_alpha   90.00
_cell.angle_beta   90.00
_cell.angle_gamma   90.00
#
_symmetry.space_group_name_H-M   'P 1'
#
loop_
_entity.id
_entity.type
_entity.pdbx_description
1 polymer ?
#
loop_
_entity_poly.entity_id
_entity_poly.type
_entity_poly.pdbx_seq_one_letter_code
_entity_poly.pdbx_strand_id
1 'polypeptide(L)'
;MKFSTTTITTFALVAISGLCTIPSSVEAFPFNSGYGNDEVELKAEIDSAIFKGTVTVTQKQRKGKAKQITDAKWVIDIDRIDDDICINACRNAVDPPCTVAETKLNWHVHERAIPEDGSCGDTGGHWDPTFGCGGASQYQGEGDWCELLVNATLPSPFPSAITGRVNPQTCEPKEDITKCEMGDLSSKMKQVRIRRGTQRFYDEYISNLDNIKDLSIVFHCGKPRVACGNFVLIEE
;
A
#
# COMPACT_ATOMS: atom_id res chain seq x y z
N MET A 1 75.49 0.28 -8.16
CA MET A 1 74.12 0.77 -8.45
C MET A 1 73.19 -0.43 -8.41
N LYS A 2 72.19 -0.42 -7.52
CA LYS A 2 71.22 -1.51 -7.34
C LYS A 2 70.15 -1.39 -8.44
N PHE A 3 70.04 -2.38 -9.32
CA PHE A 3 68.92 -2.49 -10.25
C PHE A 3 67.83 -3.35 -9.60
N SER A 4 66.67 -2.73 -9.38
CA SER A 4 65.47 -3.37 -8.84
C SER A 4 64.72 -4.03 -9.99
N THR A 5 64.45 -5.32 -9.86
CA THR A 5 63.68 -6.12 -10.83
C THR A 5 62.18 -5.83 -10.64
N THR A 6 61.52 -5.31 -11.67
CA THR A 6 60.06 -5.12 -11.68
C THR A 6 59.40 -6.36 -12.27
N THR A 7 58.68 -7.11 -11.44
CA THR A 7 57.83 -8.23 -11.86
C THR A 7 56.59 -7.67 -12.57
N ILE A 8 56.42 -8.00 -13.86
CA ILE A 8 55.20 -7.70 -14.61
C ILE A 8 54.26 -8.89 -14.46
N THR A 9 53.20 -8.71 -13.70
CA THR A 9 52.13 -9.71 -13.56
C THR A 9 51.14 -9.54 -14.72
N THR A 10 51.13 -10.49 -15.64
CA THR A 10 50.18 -10.52 -16.75
C THR A 10 48.84 -11.07 -16.24
N PHE A 11 47.81 -10.23 -16.21
CA PHE A 11 46.44 -10.69 -15.98
C PHE A 11 45.85 -11.18 -17.31
N ALA A 12 45.55 -12.48 -17.39
CA ALA A 12 44.76 -13.03 -18.48
C ALA A 12 43.31 -12.58 -18.33
N LEU A 13 42.81 -11.79 -19.28
CA LEU A 13 41.37 -11.55 -19.44
C LEU A 13 40.73 -12.85 -19.91
N VAL A 14 40.01 -13.53 -19.01
CA VAL A 14 39.06 -14.58 -19.39
C VAL A 14 37.80 -13.88 -19.89
N ALA A 15 37.62 -13.84 -21.21
CA ALA A 15 36.36 -13.45 -21.82
C ALA A 15 35.33 -14.55 -21.54
N ILE A 16 34.52 -14.36 -20.49
CA ILE A 16 33.34 -15.19 -20.26
C ILE A 16 32.27 -14.69 -21.23
N SER A 17 32.22 -15.28 -22.42
CA SER A 17 31.09 -15.15 -23.34
C SER A 17 29.91 -15.94 -22.80
N GLY A 18 29.35 -15.47 -21.68
CA GLY A 18 28.05 -15.88 -21.20
C GLY A 18 27.01 -15.27 -22.12
N LEU A 19 26.46 -16.07 -23.04
CA LEU A 19 25.23 -15.76 -23.73
C LEU A 19 24.17 -15.46 -22.67
N CYS A 20 23.86 -14.18 -22.49
CA CYS A 20 22.72 -13.74 -21.71
C CYS A 20 21.48 -14.13 -22.54
N THR A 21 20.99 -15.34 -22.34
CA THR A 21 19.69 -15.76 -22.86
C THR A 21 18.66 -14.98 -22.08
N ILE A 22 18.19 -13.88 -22.66
CA ILE A 22 17.00 -13.17 -22.19
C ILE A 22 15.86 -14.18 -22.31
N PRO A 23 15.23 -14.63 -21.21
CA PRO A 23 14.09 -15.52 -21.29
C PRO A 23 13.01 -14.82 -22.10
N SER A 24 12.80 -15.32 -23.32
CA SER A 24 11.85 -14.79 -24.30
C SER A 24 10.46 -15.33 -24.00
N SER A 25 10.01 -15.15 -22.77
CA SER A 25 8.64 -15.43 -22.34
C SER A 25 8.55 -15.03 -20.87
N VAL A 26 8.22 -13.76 -20.63
CA VAL A 26 7.32 -13.51 -19.50
C VAL A 26 6.05 -14.23 -19.91
N GLU A 27 5.88 -15.47 -19.46
CA GLU A 27 4.58 -16.12 -19.56
C GLU A 27 3.62 -15.16 -18.88
N ALA A 28 2.75 -14.54 -19.67
CA ALA A 28 1.61 -13.82 -19.11
C ALA A 28 0.97 -14.80 -18.15
N PHE A 29 0.95 -14.44 -16.86
CA PHE A 29 0.26 -15.23 -15.85
C PHE A 29 -1.08 -15.63 -16.45
N PRO A 30 -1.40 -16.94 -16.53
CA PRO A 30 -2.65 -17.36 -17.11
C PRO A 30 -3.73 -16.59 -16.35
N PHE A 31 -4.43 -15.71 -17.07
CA PHE A 31 -5.65 -15.09 -16.56
C PHE A 31 -6.59 -16.27 -16.35
N ASN A 32 -6.57 -16.79 -15.13
CA ASN A 32 -7.33 -17.96 -14.77
C ASN A 32 -8.79 -17.50 -14.88
N SER A 33 -9.42 -17.84 -16.00
CA SER A 33 -10.83 -17.53 -16.27
C SER A 33 -11.72 -18.46 -15.45
N GLY A 34 -11.36 -18.65 -14.17
CA GLY A 34 -12.08 -19.42 -13.19
C GLY A 34 -13.49 -18.88 -13.12
N TYR A 35 -14.40 -19.65 -13.71
CA TYR A 35 -15.83 -19.49 -13.58
C TYR A 35 -16.19 -19.66 -12.10
N GLY A 36 -16.45 -18.56 -11.41
CA GLY A 36 -16.90 -18.58 -10.02
C GLY A 36 -16.99 -17.15 -9.47
N ASN A 37 -18.20 -16.61 -9.49
CA ASN A 37 -18.64 -15.34 -8.90
C ASN A 37 -18.28 -14.04 -9.64
N ASP A 38 -19.32 -13.28 -9.98
CA ASP A 38 -19.23 -11.90 -10.53
C ASP A 38 -18.85 -10.87 -9.45
N GLU A 39 -18.41 -11.35 -8.28
CA GLU A 39 -18.18 -10.58 -7.07
C GLU A 39 -17.01 -11.22 -6.32
N VAL A 40 -15.97 -10.41 -6.06
CA VAL A 40 -14.81 -10.81 -5.24
C VAL A 40 -15.01 -10.21 -3.87
N GLU A 41 -14.83 -11.01 -2.83
CA GLU A 41 -14.90 -10.58 -1.43
C GLU A 41 -13.60 -10.92 -0.70
N LEU A 42 -13.04 -9.93 -0.03
CA LEU A 42 -11.95 -10.11 0.94
C LEU A 42 -12.44 -9.77 2.33
N LYS A 43 -11.92 -10.49 3.31
CA LYS A 43 -12.18 -10.26 4.73
C LYS A 43 -10.85 -10.12 5.48
N ALA A 44 -10.78 -9.19 6.42
CA ALA A 44 -9.73 -9.12 7.41
C ALA A 44 -10.36 -9.15 8.81
N GLU A 45 -9.97 -10.15 9.60
CA GLU A 45 -10.35 -10.25 11.00
C GLU A 45 -9.30 -9.57 11.88
N ILE A 46 -9.77 -8.80 12.85
CA ILE A 46 -8.92 -8.08 13.79
C ILE A 46 -9.37 -8.46 15.18
N ASP A 47 -8.51 -9.14 15.95
CA ASP A 47 -8.77 -9.50 17.33
C ASP A 47 -7.58 -9.12 18.22
N SER A 48 -7.69 -7.96 18.85
CA SER A 48 -6.74 -7.46 19.83
C SER A 48 -7.46 -7.11 21.13
N ALA A 49 -6.68 -6.85 22.18
CA ALA A 49 -7.22 -6.45 23.48
C ALA A 49 -8.07 -5.15 23.39
N ILE A 50 -7.66 -4.20 22.53
CA ILE A 50 -8.22 -2.85 22.45
C ILE A 50 -9.14 -2.62 21.24
N PHE A 51 -9.08 -3.51 20.24
CA PHE A 51 -9.90 -3.46 19.03
C PHE A 51 -10.25 -4.88 18.60
N LYS A 52 -11.54 -5.16 18.43
CA LYS A 52 -12.05 -6.38 17.83
C LYS A 52 -13.11 -6.04 16.79
N GLY A 53 -12.97 -6.61 15.60
CA GLY A 53 -13.93 -6.40 14.52
C GLY A 53 -13.51 -7.08 13.22
N THR A 54 -14.29 -6.81 12.18
CA THR A 54 -14.07 -7.33 10.83
C THR A 54 -14.07 -6.20 9.82
N VAL A 55 -13.18 -6.26 8.85
CA VAL A 55 -13.22 -5.47 7.62
C VAL A 55 -13.57 -6.40 6.46
N THR A 56 -14.67 -6.12 5.78
CA THR A 56 -15.05 -6.81 4.54
C THR A 56 -14.99 -5.81 3.39
N VAL A 57 -14.38 -6.21 2.27
CA VAL A 57 -14.43 -5.46 1.03
C VAL A 57 -14.95 -6.34 -0.08
N THR A 58 -15.95 -5.83 -0.79
CA THR A 58 -16.61 -6.55 -1.86
C THR A 58 -16.58 -5.73 -3.14
N GLN A 59 -16.19 -6.34 -4.27
CA GLN A 59 -16.07 -5.67 -5.56
C GLN A 59 -16.73 -6.52 -6.66
N LYS A 60 -17.67 -5.90 -7.39
CA LYS A 60 -18.36 -6.58 -8.49
C LYS A 60 -17.50 -6.55 -9.75
N GLN A 61 -17.14 -7.73 -10.23
CA GLN A 61 -16.43 -7.94 -11.49
C GLN A 61 -17.42 -7.73 -12.64
N ARG A 62 -17.36 -6.58 -13.31
CA ARG A 62 -18.20 -6.33 -14.50
C ARG A 62 -17.67 -7.11 -15.71
N LYS A 63 -18.39 -8.14 -16.15
CA LYS A 63 -18.13 -8.83 -17.42
C LYS A 63 -18.35 -7.90 -18.61
N GLY A 64 -17.28 -7.52 -19.31
CA GLY A 64 -17.35 -6.74 -20.54
C GLY A 64 -16.01 -6.17 -21.00
N LYS A 65 -15.84 -5.95 -22.30
CA LYS A 65 -14.61 -5.37 -22.87
C LYS A 65 -14.46 -3.91 -22.41
N ALA A 66 -13.45 -3.66 -21.57
CA ALA A 66 -12.87 -2.34 -21.26
C ALA A 66 -13.43 -1.49 -20.10
N LYS A 67 -14.25 -2.00 -19.17
CA LYS A 67 -14.61 -1.22 -17.97
C LYS A 67 -13.69 -1.61 -16.81
N GLN A 68 -12.82 -0.69 -16.39
CA GLN A 68 -12.01 -0.88 -15.18
C GLN A 68 -12.92 -1.19 -13.99
N ILE A 69 -12.48 -2.14 -13.17
CA ILE A 69 -13.19 -2.64 -12.01
C ILE A 69 -12.66 -1.84 -10.82
N THR A 70 -13.38 -0.79 -10.46
CA THR A 70 -12.93 0.15 -9.43
C THR A 70 -13.95 0.42 -8.33
N ASP A 71 -15.17 -0.11 -8.48
CA ASP A 71 -16.27 0.10 -7.53
C ASP A 71 -16.24 -0.97 -6.42
N ALA A 72 -15.68 -0.63 -5.26
CA ALA A 72 -15.65 -1.51 -4.08
C ALA A 72 -16.48 -0.95 -2.92
N LYS A 73 -17.10 -1.87 -2.18
CA LYS A 73 -17.87 -1.57 -0.98
C LYS A 73 -17.11 -2.10 0.23
N TRP A 74 -16.73 -1.19 1.11
CA TRP A 74 -16.06 -1.50 2.37
C TRP A 74 -17.07 -1.50 3.52
N VAL A 75 -17.00 -2.51 4.38
CA VAL A 75 -17.82 -2.68 5.56
C VAL A 75 -16.88 -2.95 6.73
N ILE A 76 -16.92 -2.08 7.73
CA ILE A 76 -16.14 -2.21 8.96
C ILE A 76 -17.12 -2.44 10.09
N ASP A 77 -17.09 -3.62 10.68
CA ASP A 77 -17.96 -4.00 11.80
C ASP A 77 -17.13 -4.13 13.07
N ILE A 78 -17.36 -3.22 14.02
CA ILE A 78 -16.57 -3.11 15.25
C ILE A 78 -17.36 -3.71 16.41
N ASP A 79 -16.91 -4.87 16.89
CA ASP A 79 -17.49 -5.57 18.04
C ASP A 79 -17.08 -4.91 19.36
N ARG A 80 -15.79 -4.57 19.47
CA ARG A 80 -15.18 -3.96 20.64
C ARG A 80 -14.14 -2.94 20.21
N ILE A 81 -14.16 -1.78 20.83
CA ILE A 81 -13.11 -0.79 20.73
C ILE A 81 -12.98 -0.09 22.08
N ASP A 82 -11.75 0.18 22.50
CA ASP A 82 -11.45 1.08 23.62
C ASP A 82 -11.71 2.52 23.17
N ASP A 83 -12.59 3.24 23.87
CA ASP A 83 -12.91 4.64 23.53
C ASP A 83 -11.69 5.56 23.70
N ASP A 84 -10.72 5.15 24.53
CA ASP A 84 -9.46 5.86 24.77
C ASP A 84 -8.30 5.33 23.89
N ILE A 85 -8.58 4.51 22.87
CA ILE A 85 -7.55 3.87 22.02
C ILE A 85 -6.51 4.86 21.50
N CYS A 86 -6.93 6.05 21.05
CA CYS A 86 -6.00 7.06 20.55
C CYS A 86 -5.27 7.80 21.67
N ILE A 87 -5.91 8.05 22.80
CA ILE A 87 -5.25 8.64 23.97
C ILE A 87 -4.12 7.72 24.44
N ASN A 88 -4.40 6.42 24.54
CA ASN A 88 -3.46 5.41 25.00
C ASN A 88 -2.33 5.17 24.00
N ALA A 89 -2.64 5.12 22.69
CA ALA A 89 -1.62 4.99 21.66
C ALA A 89 -0.68 6.22 21.62
N CYS A 90 -1.24 7.43 21.76
CA CYS A 90 -0.47 8.67 21.70
C CYS A 90 0.45 8.89 22.88
N ARG A 91 0.04 8.52 24.10
CA ARG A 91 0.88 8.68 25.30
C ARG A 91 2.17 7.89 25.22
N ASN A 92 2.18 6.79 24.47
CA ASN A 92 3.32 5.89 24.33
C ASN A 92 4.12 6.13 23.04
N ALA A 93 3.70 7.06 22.18
CA ALA A 93 4.36 7.33 20.91
C ALA A 93 5.64 8.15 21.11
N VAL A 94 6.75 7.68 20.55
CA VAL A 94 8.08 8.32 20.65
C VAL A 94 8.20 9.56 19.74
N ASP A 95 7.33 9.70 18.74
CA ASP A 95 7.40 10.76 17.73
C ASP A 95 6.00 11.39 17.46
N PRO A 96 5.74 12.67 17.80
CA PRO A 96 4.49 13.35 17.44
C PRO A 96 4.38 13.52 15.91
N PRO A 97 3.16 13.56 15.32
CA PRO A 97 2.02 14.33 15.80
C PRO A 97 0.74 13.49 15.82
N CYS A 98 0.43 12.87 16.96
CA CYS A 98 -0.94 12.46 17.21
C CYS A 98 -1.49 13.33 18.34
N THR A 99 -2.68 13.88 18.13
CA THR A 99 -3.33 14.71 19.14
C THR A 99 -4.19 13.78 20.00
N VAL A 100 -4.13 13.93 21.32
CA VAL A 100 -4.95 13.15 22.27
C VAL A 100 -6.47 13.37 22.11
N ALA A 101 -6.89 14.16 21.13
CA ALA A 101 -8.29 14.46 20.81
C ALA A 101 -8.78 13.75 19.53
N GLU A 102 -8.01 12.82 18.96
CA GLU A 102 -8.47 12.06 17.81
C GLU A 102 -9.68 11.19 18.16
N THR A 103 -10.79 11.45 17.48
CA THR A 103 -12.08 10.75 17.67
C THR A 103 -12.37 9.76 16.53
N LYS A 104 -11.40 9.60 15.62
CA LYS A 104 -11.52 8.78 14.42
C LYS A 104 -10.18 8.12 14.11
N LEU A 105 -10.23 6.97 13.46
CA LEU A 105 -9.09 6.21 13.02
C LEU A 105 -8.82 6.48 11.54
N ASN A 106 -7.56 6.78 11.22
CA ASN A 106 -7.08 6.57 9.86
C ASN A 106 -6.98 5.06 9.62
N TRP A 107 -7.09 4.66 8.36
CA TRP A 107 -7.11 3.27 7.93
C TRP A 107 -6.65 3.18 6.49
N HIS A 108 -5.76 2.22 6.23
CA HIS A 108 -5.06 2.06 4.95
C HIS A 108 -4.78 0.60 4.64
N VAL A 109 -4.67 0.27 3.36
CA VAL A 109 -4.05 -1.00 2.91
C VAL A 109 -2.54 -0.82 2.96
N HIS A 110 -1.85 -1.76 3.60
CA HIS A 110 -0.39 -1.78 3.70
C HIS A 110 0.22 -2.78 2.73
N GLU A 111 1.45 -2.51 2.26
CA GLU A 111 2.12 -3.28 1.20
C GLU A 111 2.52 -4.72 1.59
N ARG A 112 2.43 -5.09 2.87
CA ARG A 112 2.79 -6.44 3.34
C ARG A 112 1.72 -7.01 4.26
N ALA A 113 1.66 -8.33 4.29
CA ALA A 113 0.96 -9.07 5.32
C ALA A 113 1.58 -8.81 6.71
N ILE A 114 0.75 -8.93 7.74
CA ILE A 114 1.14 -9.00 9.14
C ILE A 114 1.88 -10.33 9.34
N PRO A 115 3.10 -10.32 9.92
CA PRO A 115 3.84 -11.53 10.26
C PRO A 115 3.18 -12.36 11.36
N GLU A 116 3.69 -13.57 11.58
CA GLU A 116 3.14 -14.54 12.55
C GLU A 116 3.10 -14.01 14.00
N ASP A 117 3.97 -13.06 14.35
CA ASP A 117 4.00 -12.44 15.69
C ASP A 117 2.89 -11.39 15.89
N GLY A 118 2.12 -11.08 14.85
CA GLY A 118 1.01 -10.13 14.89
C GLY A 118 1.45 -8.65 14.87
N SER A 119 2.72 -8.36 14.60
CA SER A 119 3.24 -7.00 14.60
C SER A 119 2.67 -6.15 13.46
N CYS A 120 1.80 -5.18 13.81
CA CYS A 120 1.33 -4.19 12.83
C CYS A 120 2.48 -3.31 12.31
N GLY A 121 3.62 -3.21 12.99
CA GLY A 121 4.75 -2.36 12.61
C GLY A 121 5.48 -2.83 11.35
N ASP A 122 5.42 -4.13 11.07
CA ASP A 122 6.19 -4.77 10.00
C ASP A 122 5.46 -4.83 8.64
N THR A 123 4.23 -4.31 8.59
CA THR A 123 3.42 -4.28 7.35
C THR A 123 3.93 -3.30 6.29
N GLY A 124 5.04 -2.61 6.54
CA GLY A 124 5.64 -1.66 5.59
C GLY A 124 4.83 -0.36 5.43
N GLY A 125 5.01 0.32 4.30
CA GLY A 125 4.28 1.53 3.94
C GLY A 125 2.84 1.26 3.48
N HIS A 126 2.16 2.32 3.06
CA HIS A 126 0.87 2.22 2.38
C HIS A 126 1.06 1.61 0.99
N TRP A 127 0.13 0.74 0.62
CA TRP A 127 0.10 0.14 -0.71
C TRP A 127 -0.20 1.21 -1.77
N ASP A 128 0.75 1.42 -2.69
CA ASP A 128 0.73 2.56 -3.61
C ASP A 128 1.22 2.20 -5.02
N PRO A 129 0.54 1.30 -5.75
CA PRO A 129 0.97 0.88 -7.09
C PRO A 129 0.93 2.01 -8.14
N THR A 130 0.29 3.14 -7.83
CA THR A 130 0.11 4.27 -8.74
C THR A 130 1.05 5.43 -8.48
N PHE A 131 1.96 5.29 -7.50
CA PHE A 131 2.93 6.32 -7.13
C PHE A 131 2.25 7.65 -6.72
N GLY A 132 1.18 7.55 -5.93
CA GLY A 132 0.56 8.70 -5.28
C GLY A 132 1.51 9.39 -4.30
N CYS A 133 2.54 8.67 -3.81
CA CYS A 133 3.69 9.22 -3.08
C CYS A 133 3.33 10.15 -1.92
N GLY A 134 2.31 9.77 -1.16
CA GLY A 134 2.05 10.37 0.16
C GLY A 134 3.17 10.04 1.14
N GLY A 135 3.17 10.70 2.30
CA GLY A 135 4.26 10.62 3.27
C GLY A 135 4.52 9.23 3.88
N ALA A 136 3.65 8.25 3.62
CA ALA A 136 3.79 6.87 4.10
C ALA A 136 3.75 5.83 2.97
N SER A 137 3.83 6.23 1.70
CA SER A 137 3.89 5.33 0.55
C SER A 137 4.98 4.27 0.69
N GLN A 138 4.73 3.06 0.19
CA GLN A 138 5.73 1.98 0.10
C GLN A 138 7.03 2.40 -0.62
N TYR A 139 6.99 3.45 -1.43
CA TYR A 139 8.17 3.96 -2.16
C TYR A 139 8.91 5.08 -1.41
N GLN A 140 8.53 5.37 -0.16
CA GLN A 140 9.29 6.28 0.68
C GLN A 140 10.63 5.64 1.08
N GLY A 141 11.75 6.32 0.75
CA GLY A 141 13.10 5.90 1.14
C GLY A 141 13.77 4.85 0.25
N GLU A 142 13.05 4.20 -0.67
CA GLU A 142 13.63 3.31 -1.67
C GLU A 142 13.93 4.06 -2.97
N GLY A 143 15.22 4.24 -3.28
CA GLY A 143 15.67 4.71 -4.60
C GLY A 143 15.20 6.10 -5.02
N ASP A 144 14.69 6.89 -4.06
CA ASP A 144 14.20 8.24 -4.27
C ASP A 144 13.04 8.32 -5.28
N TRP A 145 12.29 7.23 -5.51
CA TRP A 145 11.27 7.19 -6.57
C TRP A 145 10.21 8.29 -6.42
N CYS A 146 9.76 8.53 -5.20
CA CYS A 146 8.83 9.62 -4.94
C CYS A 146 9.47 11.00 -5.11
N GLU A 147 10.72 11.20 -4.66
CA GLU A 147 11.45 12.45 -4.90
C GLU A 147 11.72 12.68 -6.39
N LEU A 148 12.07 11.64 -7.14
CA LEU A 148 12.24 11.67 -8.59
C LEU A 148 10.92 12.06 -9.26
N LEU A 149 9.77 11.54 -8.86
CA LEU A 149 8.49 11.95 -9.44
C LEU A 149 8.10 13.39 -9.07
N VAL A 150 8.50 13.88 -7.90
CA VAL A 150 8.30 15.27 -7.46
C VAL A 150 9.23 16.23 -8.23
N ASN A 151 10.49 15.86 -8.38
CA ASN A 151 11.60 16.70 -8.87
C ASN A 151 11.99 16.43 -10.34
N ALA A 152 11.40 15.45 -11.03
CA ALA A 152 11.75 15.09 -12.41
C ALA A 152 11.41 16.22 -13.37
N THR A 153 12.39 17.09 -13.58
CA THR A 153 12.49 17.93 -14.77
C THR A 153 13.03 17.02 -15.88
N LEU A 154 12.16 16.22 -16.51
CA LEU A 154 12.58 15.31 -17.57
C LEU A 154 13.20 16.09 -18.74
N PRO A 155 14.36 15.69 -19.29
CA PRO A 155 14.89 16.28 -20.51
C PRO A 155 13.98 15.95 -21.70
N SER A 156 13.72 16.95 -22.55
CA SER A 156 13.01 16.84 -23.84
C SER A 156 13.49 15.62 -24.65
N PRO A 157 12.61 14.82 -25.31
CA PRO A 157 11.30 15.19 -25.86
C PRO A 157 10.10 14.83 -24.98
N PHE A 158 10.33 14.32 -23.78
CA PHE A 158 9.23 14.05 -22.86
C PHE A 158 8.70 15.38 -22.32
N PRO A 159 7.42 15.72 -22.54
CA PRO A 159 6.87 16.99 -22.03
C PRO A 159 7.05 17.04 -20.51
N SER A 160 7.37 18.23 -19.99
CA SER A 160 7.46 18.59 -18.56
C SER A 160 6.14 18.44 -17.80
N ALA A 161 5.44 17.31 -17.96
CA ALA A 161 4.11 17.03 -17.43
C ALA A 161 4.13 16.25 -16.10
N ILE A 162 5.33 16.00 -15.55
CA ILE A 162 5.52 15.25 -14.29
C ILE A 162 5.92 16.17 -13.13
N THR A 163 6.56 17.33 -13.41
CA THR A 163 6.95 18.29 -12.37
C THR A 163 5.71 18.84 -11.64
N GLY A 164 5.60 18.56 -10.34
CA GLY A 164 4.50 19.05 -9.49
C GLY A 164 3.25 18.16 -9.44
N ARG A 165 3.27 16.93 -9.99
CA ARG A 165 2.16 15.98 -9.83
C ARG A 165 1.97 15.53 -8.39
N VAL A 166 3.04 15.41 -7.63
CA VAL A 166 3.04 14.91 -6.26
C VAL A 166 3.45 16.04 -5.34
N ASN A 167 2.47 16.76 -4.80
CA ASN A 167 2.71 17.54 -3.59
C ASN A 167 2.48 16.57 -2.42
N PRO A 168 3.47 16.34 -1.54
CA PRO A 168 3.42 15.29 -0.51
C PRO A 168 2.29 15.42 0.54
N GLN A 169 1.32 16.34 0.39
CA GLN A 169 0.49 16.73 1.52
C GLN A 169 -1.03 16.61 1.42
N THR A 170 -1.68 16.38 0.28
CA THR A 170 -3.14 16.16 0.32
C THR A 170 -3.63 15.23 -0.79
N CYS A 171 -4.20 14.08 -0.40
CA CYS A 171 -5.06 13.30 -1.27
C CYS A 171 -6.42 14.02 -1.37
N GLU A 172 -6.70 14.59 -2.54
CA GLU A 172 -7.95 15.30 -2.84
C GLU A 172 -8.66 14.55 -3.98
N PRO A 173 -9.37 13.45 -3.68
CA PRO A 173 -9.87 12.52 -4.69
C PRO A 173 -10.83 13.15 -5.71
N LYS A 174 -11.48 14.27 -5.33
CA LYS A 174 -12.38 15.02 -6.22
C LYS A 174 -11.65 15.95 -7.18
N GLU A 175 -10.47 16.43 -6.79
CA GLU A 175 -9.69 17.38 -7.59
C GLU A 175 -8.70 16.62 -8.47
N ASP A 176 -7.93 15.71 -7.86
CA ASP A 176 -6.94 14.90 -8.54
C ASP A 176 -6.68 13.59 -7.79
N ILE A 177 -7.39 12.53 -8.19
CA ILE A 177 -7.20 11.19 -7.63
C ILE A 177 -5.79 10.62 -7.87
N THR A 178 -5.05 11.12 -8.87
CA THR A 178 -3.71 10.60 -9.18
C THR A 178 -2.66 10.95 -8.12
N LYS A 179 -3.02 11.85 -7.20
CA LYS A 179 -2.21 12.22 -6.02
C LYS A 179 -2.50 11.37 -4.78
N CYS A 180 -3.50 10.51 -4.85
CA CYS A 180 -3.86 9.64 -3.76
C CYS A 180 -3.11 8.31 -3.89
N GLU A 181 -2.52 7.86 -2.79
CA GLU A 181 -2.08 6.47 -2.69
C GLU A 181 -3.31 5.56 -2.81
N MET A 182 -3.20 4.50 -3.58
CA MET A 182 -4.35 3.61 -3.80
C MET A 182 -4.84 2.99 -2.49
N GLY A 183 -3.94 2.69 -1.56
CA GLY A 183 -4.22 2.19 -0.23
C GLY A 183 -4.64 3.24 0.80
N ASP A 184 -4.63 4.55 0.48
CA ASP A 184 -5.08 5.61 1.40
C ASP A 184 -6.61 5.73 1.41
N LEU A 185 -7.25 4.84 2.16
CA LEU A 185 -8.71 4.75 2.24
C LEU A 185 -9.33 5.91 3.04
N SER A 186 -8.61 6.43 4.03
CA SER A 186 -9.10 7.51 4.90
C SER A 186 -9.23 8.83 4.19
N SER A 187 -8.24 9.20 3.38
CA SER A 187 -8.30 10.44 2.61
C SER A 187 -9.33 10.34 1.49
N LYS A 188 -9.51 9.16 0.89
CA LYS A 188 -10.52 8.94 -0.16
C LYS A 188 -11.96 8.92 0.36
N MET A 189 -12.21 8.19 1.45
CA MET A 189 -13.57 7.83 1.88
C MET A 189 -13.97 8.32 3.27
N LYS A 190 -13.07 9.04 3.97
CA LYS A 190 -13.14 9.46 5.38
C LYS A 190 -12.65 8.40 6.37
N GLN A 191 -12.21 8.90 7.51
CA GLN A 191 -11.79 8.13 8.67
C GLN A 191 -12.95 7.36 9.33
N VAL A 192 -12.60 6.28 10.02
CA VAL A 192 -13.52 5.41 10.77
C VAL A 192 -13.79 6.01 12.14
N ARG A 193 -15.05 6.05 12.58
CA ARG A 193 -15.39 6.57 13.91
C ARG A 193 -15.00 5.55 14.99
N ILE A 194 -14.46 6.03 16.10
CA ILE A 194 -14.19 5.21 17.29
C ILE A 194 -15.52 4.95 18.00
N ARG A 195 -16.22 3.91 17.56
CA ARG A 195 -17.45 3.40 18.17
C ARG A 195 -17.77 2.01 17.65
N ARG A 196 -18.51 1.24 18.42
CA ARG A 196 -19.03 -0.08 18.01
C ARG A 196 -20.05 0.03 16.87
N GLY A 197 -20.21 -1.10 16.19
CA GLY A 197 -21.19 -1.31 15.11
C GLY A 197 -20.64 -1.06 13.72
N THR A 198 -21.54 -1.20 12.74
CA THR A 198 -21.17 -1.22 11.32
C THR A 198 -21.00 0.16 10.71
N GLN A 199 -19.91 0.36 9.97
CA GLN A 199 -19.61 1.55 9.17
C GLN A 199 -19.39 1.13 7.72
N ARG A 200 -19.90 1.91 6.76
CA ARG A 200 -19.90 1.55 5.33
C ARG A 200 -19.27 2.67 4.51
N PHE A 201 -18.40 2.28 3.59
CA PHE A 201 -17.68 3.19 2.71
C PHE A 201 -17.72 2.65 1.27
N TYR A 202 -17.63 3.56 0.31
CA TYR A 202 -17.65 3.24 -1.12
C TYR A 202 -16.39 3.81 -1.75
N ASP A 203 -15.58 2.95 -2.35
CA ASP A 203 -14.35 3.32 -3.05
C ASP A 203 -14.61 3.15 -4.55
N GLU A 204 -14.44 4.23 -5.31
CA GLU A 204 -14.60 4.22 -6.78
C GLU A 204 -13.24 4.03 -7.49
N TYR A 205 -12.15 3.89 -6.73
CA TYR A 205 -10.80 4.00 -7.24
C TYR A 205 -9.90 2.80 -6.94
N ILE A 206 -10.17 2.04 -5.85
CA ILE A 206 -9.39 0.84 -5.54
C ILE A 206 -9.34 -0.10 -6.76
N SER A 207 -8.16 -0.64 -7.06
CA SER A 207 -8.00 -1.55 -8.21
C SER A 207 -8.69 -2.90 -7.98
N ASN A 208 -8.41 -3.88 -8.84
CA ASN A 208 -8.83 -5.26 -8.62
C ASN A 208 -8.41 -5.74 -7.23
N LEU A 209 -9.36 -6.29 -6.45
CA LEU A 209 -9.12 -6.82 -5.11
C LEU A 209 -8.08 -7.96 -5.09
N ASP A 210 -7.90 -8.68 -6.20
CA ASP A 210 -6.83 -9.68 -6.31
C ASP A 210 -5.44 -9.11 -6.01
N ASN A 211 -5.21 -7.81 -6.24
CA ASN A 211 -3.93 -7.16 -5.99
C ASN A 211 -3.64 -6.89 -4.51
N ILE A 212 -4.65 -7.01 -3.64
CA ILE A 212 -4.53 -6.72 -2.21
C ILE A 212 -4.88 -7.91 -1.30
N LYS A 213 -5.22 -9.07 -1.88
CA LYS A 213 -5.71 -10.23 -1.13
C LYS A 213 -4.68 -10.84 -0.17
N ASP A 214 -3.39 -10.64 -0.43
CA ASP A 214 -2.28 -11.12 0.40
C ASP A 214 -1.66 -10.00 1.25
N LEU A 215 -2.34 -8.85 1.32
CA LEU A 215 -1.90 -7.67 2.04
C LEU A 215 -2.61 -7.53 3.39
N SER A 216 -2.40 -6.41 4.06
CA SER A 216 -3.05 -6.11 5.34
C SER A 216 -3.80 -4.79 5.31
N ILE A 217 -4.79 -4.67 6.19
CA ILE A 217 -5.42 -3.40 6.56
C ILE A 217 -4.89 -2.98 7.94
N VAL A 218 -4.56 -1.70 8.10
CA VAL A 218 -4.05 -1.14 9.36
C VAL A 218 -4.85 0.10 9.72
N PHE A 219 -5.13 0.25 11.02
CA PHE A 219 -5.79 1.40 11.62
C PHE A 219 -4.79 2.23 12.44
N HIS A 220 -4.92 3.54 12.41
CA HIS A 220 -4.03 4.47 13.08
C HIS A 220 -4.76 5.56 13.86
N CYS A 221 -4.10 6.03 14.91
CA CYS A 221 -4.42 7.27 15.62
C CYS A 221 -3.29 8.27 15.31
N GLY A 222 -3.42 9.03 14.24
CA GLY A 222 -2.35 9.83 13.68
C GLY A 222 -1.27 8.93 13.07
N LYS A 223 -0.08 8.91 13.67
CA LYS A 223 1.04 8.03 13.27
C LYS A 223 0.94 6.60 13.83
N PRO A 224 0.74 6.39 15.16
CA PRO A 224 0.66 5.05 15.76
C PRO A 224 -0.31 4.10 15.08
N ARG A 225 0.14 2.88 14.79
CA ARG A 225 -0.68 1.74 14.36
C ARG A 225 -1.35 1.14 15.60
N VAL A 226 -2.67 1.01 15.59
CA VAL A 226 -3.45 0.58 16.77
C VAL A 226 -4.21 -0.72 16.58
N ALA A 227 -4.43 -1.12 15.33
CA ALA A 227 -5.06 -2.40 15.00
C ALA A 227 -4.72 -2.77 13.55
N CYS A 228 -4.65 -4.07 13.24
CA CYS A 228 -4.40 -4.54 11.88
C CYS A 228 -4.97 -5.95 11.66
N GLY A 229 -5.26 -6.29 10.39
CA GLY A 229 -5.66 -7.65 9.99
C GLY A 229 -5.21 -7.97 8.56
N ASN A 230 -4.88 -9.24 8.30
CA ASN A 230 -4.57 -9.72 6.95
C ASN A 230 -5.85 -9.95 6.16
N PHE A 231 -5.83 -9.61 4.88
CA PHE A 231 -6.91 -10.01 3.99
C PHE A 231 -6.84 -11.51 3.73
N VAL A 232 -8.02 -12.12 3.61
CA VAL A 232 -8.22 -13.46 3.09
C VAL A 232 -9.34 -13.40 2.07
N LEU A 233 -9.17 -14.15 0.98
CA LEU A 233 -10.22 -14.35 -0.01
C LEU A 233 -11.34 -15.18 0.62
N ILE A 234 -12.58 -14.73 0.48
CA ILE A 234 -13.76 -15.50 0.86
C ILE A 234 -14.24 -16.24 -0.38
N GLU A 235 -13.98 -17.54 -0.41
CA GLU A 235 -14.60 -18.45 -1.38
C GLU A 235 -16.02 -18.76 -0.89
N GLU A 236 -17.03 -18.47 -1.72
CA GLU A 236 -18.43 -18.86 -1.44
C GLU A 236 -18.64 -20.37 -1.56
#